data_AF-A0A5C8TWM6-F1
#
_entry.id   AF-A0A5C8TWM6-F1
#
_cell.length_a   1.000
_cell.length_b   1.000
_cell.length_c   1.000
_cell.angle_alpha   90.00
_cell.angle_beta   90.00
_cell.angle_gamma   90.00
#
_symmetry.space_group_name_H-M   'P 1'
#
loop_
_entity.id
_entity.type
_entity.pdbx_description
1 polymer ?
#
loop_
_entity_poly.entity_id
_entity_poly.type
_entity_poly.pdbx_seq_one_letter_code
_entity_poly.pdbx_strand_id
1 'polypeptide(L)'
;MYTNAQKLSASETQELRREAGKLLKHLREKAGHSQRTFSAEIGSPLYTFVSQVETGRGRVPPDQIRVWANAYGLEAREFLLMIMRFYDPETFSVLFESEPEIFTGTAFPDLSATQEVGEPASTESSP
;
A
#
# COMPACT_ATOMS: atom_id res chain seq x y z
N MET A 1 22.47 -11.69 24.26
CA MET A 1 21.88 -12.34 23.07
C MET A 1 20.46 -11.81 22.94
N TYR A 2 20.20 -10.89 22.01
CA TYR A 2 18.84 -10.45 21.74
C TYR A 2 18.15 -11.53 20.90
N THR A 3 17.39 -12.38 21.59
CA THR A 3 16.51 -13.38 20.99
C THR A 3 15.46 -12.63 20.18
N ASN A 4 15.33 -13.00 18.90
CA ASN A 4 14.49 -12.38 17.90
C ASN A 4 13.12 -11.92 18.46
N ALA A 5 12.95 -10.60 18.62
CA ALA A 5 11.63 -10.00 18.52
C ALA A 5 11.09 -10.38 17.13
N GLN A 6 9.88 -10.94 17.12
CA GLN A 6 9.26 -11.62 15.99
C GLN A 6 9.40 -10.82 14.69
N LYS A 7 10.44 -11.13 13.89
CA LYS A 7 10.44 -10.74 12.48
C LYS A 7 9.29 -11.49 11.85
N LEU A 8 8.35 -10.77 11.24
CA LEU A 8 7.40 -11.34 10.28
C LEU A 8 8.13 -12.36 9.42
N SER A 9 7.52 -13.52 9.21
CA SER A 9 8.06 -14.49 8.27
C SER A 9 8.24 -13.83 6.89
N ALA A 10 9.15 -14.39 6.09
CA ALA A 10 9.36 -13.87 4.74
C ALA A 10 8.06 -13.89 3.90
N SER A 11 7.15 -14.84 4.17
CA SER A 11 5.82 -14.95 3.57
C SER A 11 4.88 -13.84 4.05
N GLU A 12 4.75 -13.61 5.35
CA GLU A 12 3.87 -12.56 5.89
C GLU A 12 4.33 -11.17 5.41
N THR A 13 5.64 -10.93 5.39
CA THR A 13 6.21 -9.69 4.85
C THR A 13 5.92 -9.54 3.34
N GLN A 14 5.88 -10.65 2.61
CA GLN A 14 5.55 -10.65 1.18
C GLN A 14 4.07 -10.39 0.92
N GLU A 15 3.18 -10.91 1.77
CA GLU A 15 1.74 -10.69 1.71
C GLU A 15 1.40 -9.23 2.01
N LEU A 16 1.96 -8.66 3.08
CA LEU A 16 1.77 -7.23 3.39
C LEU A 16 2.23 -6.32 2.25
N ARG A 17 3.35 -6.65 1.58
CA ARG A 17 3.78 -5.93 0.38
C ARG A 17 2.80 -6.06 -0.79
N ARG A 18 2.13 -7.20 -0.94
CA ARG A 18 1.09 -7.37 -1.97
C ARG A 18 -0.14 -6.53 -1.66
N GLU A 19 -0.58 -6.50 -0.40
CA GLU A 19 -1.71 -5.64 0.00
C GLU A 19 -1.38 -4.15 -0.19
N ALA A 20 -0.17 -3.72 0.19
CA ALA A 20 0.31 -2.38 -0.14
C ALA A 20 0.30 -2.14 -1.66
N GLY A 21 0.72 -3.12 -2.46
CA GLY A 21 0.71 -3.04 -3.92
C GLY A 21 -0.69 -2.85 -4.51
N LYS A 22 -1.72 -3.50 -3.95
CA LYS A 22 -3.13 -3.31 -4.35
C LYS A 22 -3.61 -1.89 -4.06
N LEU A 23 -3.29 -1.36 -2.89
CA LEU A 23 -3.60 0.03 -2.54
C LEU A 23 -2.93 1.01 -3.51
N LEU A 24 -1.63 0.83 -3.78
CA LEU A 24 -0.87 1.71 -4.68
C LEU A 24 -1.43 1.68 -6.11
N LYS A 25 -1.88 0.50 -6.57
CA LYS A 25 -2.59 0.35 -7.83
C LYS A 25 -3.93 1.11 -7.81
N HIS A 26 -4.72 0.96 -6.75
CA HIS A 26 -5.99 1.67 -6.59
C HIS A 26 -5.80 3.19 -6.65
N LEU A 27 -4.84 3.72 -5.87
CA LEU A 27 -4.51 5.15 -5.86
C LEU A 27 -4.07 5.66 -7.25
N ARG A 28 -3.25 4.87 -7.96
CA ARG A 28 -2.82 5.21 -9.33
C ARG A 28 -4.01 5.30 -10.29
N GLU A 29 -4.90 4.31 -10.24
CA GLU A 29 -6.06 4.23 -11.13
C GLU A 29 -7.07 5.34 -10.82
N LYS A 30 -7.28 5.63 -9.53
CA LYS A 30 -8.10 6.76 -9.05
C LYS A 30 -7.56 8.11 -9.54
N ALA A 31 -6.23 8.27 -9.57
CA ALA A 31 -5.57 9.45 -10.13
C ALA A 31 -5.56 9.48 -11.68
N GLY A 32 -6.14 8.48 -12.36
CA GLY A 32 -6.26 8.43 -13.81
C GLY A 32 -4.98 8.02 -14.55
N HIS A 33 -3.99 7.48 -13.85
CA HIS A 33 -2.73 7.08 -14.48
C HIS A 33 -2.71 5.60 -14.88
N SER A 34 -2.15 5.31 -16.05
CA SER A 34 -1.58 3.99 -16.35
C SER A 34 -0.24 3.82 -15.63
N GLN A 35 0.28 2.59 -15.49
CA GLN A 35 1.63 2.38 -14.96
C GLN A 35 2.70 3.17 -15.73
N ARG A 36 2.54 3.29 -17.06
CA ARG A 36 3.45 4.03 -17.93
C ARG A 36 3.42 5.53 -17.66
N THR A 37 2.23 6.12 -17.61
CA THR A 37 2.07 7.56 -17.37
C THR A 37 2.46 7.92 -15.95
N PHE A 38 2.17 7.05 -14.97
CA PHE A 38 2.63 7.23 -13.59
C PHE A 38 4.16 7.16 -13.49
N SER A 39 4.80 6.19 -14.15
CA SER A 39 6.27 6.09 -14.17
C SER A 39 6.93 7.34 -14.75
N ALA A 40 6.33 7.97 -15.76
CA ALA A 40 6.81 9.21 -16.34
C ALA A 40 6.65 10.38 -15.36
N GLU A 41 5.48 10.47 -14.69
CA GLU A 41 5.18 11.51 -13.69
C GLU A 41 6.18 11.50 -12.53
N ILE A 42 6.48 10.31 -11.99
CA ILE A 42 7.42 10.17 -10.86
C ILE A 42 8.91 10.24 -11.28
N GLY A 43 9.20 10.45 -12.58
CA GLY A 43 10.57 10.50 -13.10
C GLY A 43 11.35 9.19 -12.96
N SER A 44 10.66 8.04 -12.91
CA SER A 44 11.33 6.74 -12.76
C SER A 44 12.04 6.35 -14.07
N PRO A 45 13.34 6.03 -14.04
CA PRO A 45 14.09 5.63 -15.23
C PRO A 45 13.65 4.27 -15.80
N LEU A 46 12.94 3.46 -15.01
CA LEU A 46 12.46 2.14 -15.40
C LEU A 46 10.95 2.05 -15.21
N TYR A 47 10.21 1.82 -16.30
CA TYR A 47 8.74 1.68 -16.25
C TYR A 47 8.26 0.43 -15.49
N THR A 48 9.11 -0.59 -15.36
CA THR A 48 8.82 -1.82 -14.61
C THR A 48 8.78 -1.59 -13.11
N PHE A 49 9.35 -0.49 -12.62
CA PHE A 49 9.40 -0.16 -11.21
C PHE A 49 8.00 -0.07 -10.57
N VAL A 50 7.07 0.61 -11.23
CA VAL A 50 5.68 0.73 -10.76
C VAL A 50 5.03 -0.66 -10.64
N SER A 51 5.19 -1.52 -11.65
CA SER A 51 4.66 -2.89 -11.62
C SER A 51 5.29 -3.75 -10.52
N GLN A 52 6.60 -3.62 -10.26
CA GLN A 52 7.26 -4.34 -9.18
C GLN A 52 6.72 -3.96 -7.80
N VAL A 53 6.47 -2.67 -7.57
CA VAL A 53 5.87 -2.18 -6.33
C VAL A 53 4.41 -2.65 -6.21
N GLU A 54 3.60 -2.51 -7.26
CA GLU A 54 2.18 -2.93 -7.25
C GLU A 54 1.99 -4.45 -7.11
N THR A 55 3.00 -5.25 -7.47
CA THR A 55 2.98 -6.72 -7.29
C THR A 55 3.64 -7.17 -5.98
N GLY A 56 4.06 -6.23 -5.12
CA GLY A 56 4.71 -6.50 -3.85
C GLY A 56 6.14 -7.05 -3.96
N ARG A 57 6.75 -7.02 -5.16
CA ARG A 57 8.15 -7.40 -5.39
C ARG A 57 9.13 -6.31 -4.97
N GLY A 58 8.65 -5.08 -4.88
CA GLY A 58 9.38 -3.92 -4.36
C GLY A 58 8.57 -3.15 -3.32
N ARG A 59 9.17 -2.08 -2.81
CA ARG A 59 8.52 -1.07 -1.96
C ARG A 59 8.73 0.30 -2.57
N VAL A 60 7.88 1.26 -2.21
CA VAL A 60 8.16 2.68 -2.49
C VAL A 60 9.40 3.10 -1.67
N PRO A 61 10.47 3.61 -2.29
CA PRO A 61 11.63 4.16 -1.60
C PRO A 61 11.25 5.36 -0.73
N PRO A 62 11.89 5.56 0.44
CA PRO A 62 11.57 6.70 1.31
C PRO A 62 11.70 8.07 0.63
N ASP A 63 12.68 8.26 -0.24
CA ASP A 63 12.90 9.47 -1.03
C ASP A 63 11.83 9.69 -2.12
N GLN A 64 11.08 8.65 -2.48
CA GLN A 64 10.01 8.70 -3.48
C GLN A 64 8.63 8.94 -2.88
N ILE A 65 8.47 8.88 -1.56
CA ILE A 65 7.16 9.01 -0.89
C ILE A 65 6.44 10.29 -1.32
N ARG A 66 7.14 11.43 -1.27
CA ARG A 66 6.55 12.73 -1.62
C ARG A 66 6.22 12.83 -3.11
N VAL A 67 7.06 12.25 -3.96
CA VAL A 67 6.86 12.23 -5.41
C VAL A 67 5.60 11.42 -5.76
N TRP A 68 5.45 10.24 -5.15
CA TRP A 68 4.28 9.38 -5.35
C TRP A 68 3.01 10.02 -4.79
N ALA A 69 3.07 10.59 -3.59
CA ALA A 69 1.94 11.30 -3.00
C ALA A 69 1.44 12.43 -3.91
N ASN A 70 2.36 13.25 -4.43
CA ASN A 70 2.02 14.32 -5.37
C ASN A 70 1.38 13.77 -6.66
N ALA A 71 1.91 12.67 -7.21
CA ALA A 71 1.35 12.03 -8.41
C ALA A 71 -0.04 11.40 -8.16
N TYR A 72 -0.35 11.03 -6.92
CA TYR A 72 -1.70 10.61 -6.51
C TYR A 72 -2.63 11.79 -6.17
N GLY A 73 -2.11 13.01 -6.06
CA GLY A 73 -2.86 14.16 -5.56
C GLY A 73 -3.14 14.11 -4.06
N LEU A 74 -2.26 13.47 -3.28
CA LEU A 74 -2.40 13.27 -1.83
C LEU A 74 -1.33 14.02 -1.05
N GLU A 75 -1.63 14.30 0.23
CA GLU A 75 -0.61 14.77 1.16
C GLU A 75 0.40 13.68 1.49
N ALA A 76 1.69 14.02 1.53
CA ALA A 76 2.76 13.05 1.74
C ALA A 76 2.66 12.33 3.09
N ARG A 77 2.15 13.01 4.13
CA ARG A 77 1.92 12.42 5.45
C ARG A 77 0.82 11.36 5.38
N GLU A 78 -0.30 11.68 4.75
CA GLU A 78 -1.42 10.74 4.60
C GLU A 78 -0.97 9.51 3.82
N PHE A 79 -0.29 9.71 2.69
CA PHE A 79 0.27 8.64 1.89
C PHE A 79 1.23 7.74 2.69
N LEU A 80 2.16 8.33 3.44
CA LEU A 80 3.10 7.57 4.28
C LEU A 80 2.36 6.74 5.33
N LEU A 81 1.37 7.30 6.02
CA LEU A 81 0.59 6.57 7.03
C LEU A 81 -0.13 5.36 6.44
N MET A 82 -0.75 5.55 5.26
CA MET A 82 -1.43 4.45 4.57
C MET A 82 -0.50 3.30 4.19
N ILE A 83 0.75 3.56 3.77
CA ILE A 83 1.69 2.49 3.37
C ILE A 83 2.49 1.92 4.54
N MET A 84 2.74 2.71 5.58
CA MET A 84 3.56 2.31 6.74
C MET A 84 2.94 1.15 7.50
N ARG A 85 1.60 1.10 7.61
CA ARG A 85 0.88 -0.04 8.20
C ARG A 85 1.18 -1.39 7.53
N PHE A 86 1.67 -1.38 6.29
CA PHE A 86 2.06 -2.59 5.56
C PHE A 86 3.58 -2.80 5.55
N TYR A 87 4.36 -1.73 5.47
CA TYR A 87 5.82 -1.81 5.36
C TYR A 87 6.53 -2.02 6.70
N ASP A 88 5.95 -1.49 7.78
CA ASP A 88 6.46 -1.61 9.14
C ASP A 88 5.28 -1.59 10.15
N PRO A 89 4.48 -2.67 10.19
CA PRO A 89 3.27 -2.73 11.01
C PRO A 89 3.56 -2.61 12.51
N GLU A 90 4.71 -3.10 12.98
CA GLU A 90 5.11 -3.03 14.39
C GLU A 90 5.36 -1.57 14.80
N THR A 91 6.18 -0.84 14.05
CA THR A 91 6.42 0.58 14.32
C THR A 91 5.14 1.38 14.15
N PHE A 92 4.34 1.10 13.12
CA PHE A 92 3.04 1.75 12.93
C PHE A 92 2.11 1.54 14.13
N SER A 93 2.04 0.32 14.64
CA SER A 93 1.20 -0.03 15.79
C SER A 93 1.57 0.79 17.02
N VAL A 94 2.87 0.83 17.36
CA VAL A 94 3.36 1.59 18.51
C VAL A 94 3.14 3.11 18.36
N LEU A 95 3.28 3.64 17.15
CA LEU A 95 3.11 5.08 16.91
C LEU A 95 1.64 5.52 17.00
N PHE A 96 0.68 4.66 16.63
CA PHE A 96 -0.72 5.05 16.42
C PHE A 96 -1.72 4.29 17.28
N GLU A 97 -1.29 3.51 18.28
CA GLU A 97 -2.19 2.78 19.19
C GLU A 97 -3.20 3.70 19.92
N SER A 98 -2.84 4.97 20.16
CA SER A 98 -3.72 5.98 20.76
C SER A 98 -4.57 6.76 19.76
N GLU A 99 -4.43 6.51 18.46
CA GLU A 99 -5.13 7.20 17.36
C GLU A 99 -6.00 6.19 16.59
N PRO A 100 -7.18 5.80 17.12
CA PRO A 100 -7.95 4.65 16.62
C PRO A 100 -8.37 4.78 15.16
N GLU A 101 -8.64 5.99 14.67
CA GLU A 101 -9.03 6.23 13.27
C GLU A 101 -7.87 5.98 12.30
N ILE A 102 -6.64 6.34 12.68
CA ILE A 102 -5.42 6.07 11.89
C ILE A 102 -5.07 4.59 11.99
N PHE A 103 -5.15 4.02 13.19
CA PHE A 103 -4.81 2.63 13.47
C PHE A 103 -5.69 1.66 12.67
N THR A 104 -7.01 1.84 12.75
CA THR A 104 -7.98 1.01 12.02
C THR A 104 -8.02 1.33 10.52
N GLY A 105 -7.49 2.48 10.11
CA GLY A 105 -7.47 2.94 8.73
C GLY A 105 -8.74 3.68 8.29
N THR A 106 -9.72 3.88 9.20
CA THR A 106 -10.95 4.62 8.89
C THR A 106 -10.71 6.10 8.60
N ALA A 107 -9.56 6.64 9.02
CA ALA A 107 -9.10 7.97 8.62
C ALA A 107 -8.78 8.08 7.12
N PHE A 108 -8.65 6.95 6.40
CA PHE A 108 -8.25 6.91 4.99
C PHE A 108 -9.29 6.15 4.15
N PRO A 109 -10.21 6.85 3.46
CA PRO A 109 -11.25 6.22 2.66
C PRO A 109 -10.73 5.24 1.59
N ASP A 110 -9.53 5.51 1.06
CA ASP A 110 -8.89 4.70 0.03
C ASP A 110 -8.42 3.32 0.55
N LEU A 111 -8.14 3.20 1.85
CA LEU A 111 -7.83 1.89 2.46
C LEU A 111 -9.07 0.99 2.48
N SER A 112 -10.22 1.55 2.92
CA SER A 112 -11.49 0.81 2.99
C SER A 112 -11.98 0.37 1.61
N ALA A 113 -11.83 1.23 0.59
CA ALA A 113 -12.21 0.91 -0.79
C ALA A 113 -11.43 -0.28 -1.38
N THR A 114 -10.24 -0.58 -0.88
CA THR A 114 -9.42 -1.69 -1.38
C THR A 114 -9.87 -3.05 -0.79
N GLN A 115 -10.64 -3.05 0.31
CA GLN A 115 -11.12 -4.27 0.97
C GLN A 115 -12.42 -4.83 0.36
N GLU A 116 -13.23 -4.02 -0.33
CA GLU A 116 -14.53 -4.45 -0.88
C GLU A 116 -14.46 -5.13 -2.27
N VAL A 117 -13.33 -5.06 -2.97
CA VAL A 117 -13.21 -5.57 -4.36
C VAL A 117 -12.88 -7.08 -4.40
N GLY A 118 -13.03 -7.79 -3.27
CA GLY A 118 -12.50 -9.15 -3.08
C GLY A 118 -13.49 -10.31 -3.05
N GLU A 119 -14.81 -10.09 -3.06
CA GLU A 119 -15.78 -11.19 -2.97
C GLU A 119 -16.52 -11.39 -4.30
N PRO A 120 -16.13 -12.37 -5.14
CA PRO A 120 -17.03 -12.81 -6.19
C PRO A 120 -18.22 -13.48 -5.51
N ALA A 121 -19.41 -12.89 -5.68
CA ALA A 121 -20.67 -13.51 -5.34
C ALA A 121 -20.69 -14.93 -5.91
N SER A 122 -20.50 -15.91 -5.03
CA SER A 122 -20.67 -17.32 -5.35
C SER A 122 -22.14 -17.48 -5.73
N THR A 123 -22.41 -17.47 -7.02
CA THR A 123 -23.73 -17.79 -7.54
C THR A 123 -23.86 -19.30 -7.33
N GLU A 124 -24.44 -19.69 -6.19
CA GLU A 124 -24.99 -21.01 -5.99
C GLU A 124 -26.05 -21.22 -7.08
N SER A 125 -25.63 -21.87 -8.16
CA SER A 125 -26.52 -22.52 -9.10
C SER A 125 -26.47 -24.00 -8.74
N SER A 126 -27.56 -24.50 -8.18
CA SER A 126 -27.81 -25.92 -7.93
C SER A 126 -29.32 -26.12 -7.81
N PRO A 127 -29.82 -27.30 -8.17
CA PRO A 127 -29.75 -27.95 -9.47
C PRO A 127 -31.14 -28.05 -10.15
#